data_AF-A0A428NUQ5-F1
#
_entry.id   AF-A0A428NUQ5-F1
#
_cell.length_a   1.000
_cell.length_b   1.000
_cell.length_c   1.000
_cell.angle_alpha   90.00
_cell.angle_beta   90.00
_cell.angle_gamma   90.00
#
_symmetry.space_group_name_H-M   'P 1'
#
loop_
_entity.id
_entity.type
_entity.pdbx_description
1 polymer ?
#
loop_
_entity_poly.entity_id
_entity_poly.type
_entity_poly.pdbx_seq_one_letter_code
_entity_poly.pdbx_strand_id
1 'polypeptide(L)'
;MSMSSAASSSSSPRVSTEGLPILPIVFVNGADWRVDFAERRRDRMIIWESIKIGSSDSSHGCYVITAALRRLAKWFRDEYVPWWERALAGL
;
A
#
# COMPACT_ATOMS: atom_id res chain seq x y z
N MET A 1 9.44 -22.83 -47.85
CA MET A 1 9.82 -21.63 -47.06
C MET A 1 8.66 -20.66 -47.20
N SER A 2 7.94 -20.19 -46.19
CA SER A 2 8.34 -19.83 -44.83
C SER A 2 7.19 -20.08 -43.84
N MET A 3 7.52 -20.55 -42.64
CA MET A 3 6.60 -20.71 -41.51
C MET A 3 6.34 -19.34 -40.86
N SER A 4 5.07 -18.95 -40.68
CA SER A 4 4.69 -17.79 -39.87
C SER A 4 4.59 -18.23 -38.41
N SER A 5 5.53 -17.76 -37.59
CA SER A 5 5.65 -18.03 -36.16
C SER A 5 4.45 -17.47 -35.38
N ALA A 6 3.83 -18.32 -34.55
CA ALA A 6 2.84 -17.91 -33.58
C ALA A 6 3.51 -17.06 -32.49
N ALA A 7 3.03 -15.84 -32.29
CA ALA A 7 3.47 -14.98 -31.20
C ALA A 7 3.05 -15.61 -29.87
N SER A 8 4.03 -16.20 -29.17
CA SER A 8 3.88 -16.69 -27.81
C SER A 8 3.53 -15.54 -26.88
N SER A 9 2.27 -15.45 -26.45
CA SER A 9 1.86 -14.54 -25.38
C SER A 9 2.51 -15.01 -24.08
N SER A 10 3.62 -14.38 -23.70
CA SER A 10 4.25 -14.60 -22.40
C SER A 10 3.30 -14.09 -21.32
N SER A 11 2.51 -14.99 -20.72
CA SER A 11 1.78 -14.67 -19.50
C SER A 11 2.82 -14.41 -18.41
N SER A 12 3.05 -13.14 -18.08
CA SER A 12 3.74 -12.79 -16.83
C SER A 12 3.09 -13.58 -15.70
N PRO A 13 3.88 -14.14 -14.75
CA PRO A 13 3.30 -14.86 -13.63
C PRO A 13 2.32 -13.90 -12.93
N ARG A 14 1.03 -14.22 -13.03
CA ARG A 14 -0.02 -13.46 -12.37
C ARG A 14 0.16 -13.72 -10.88
N VAL A 15 0.86 -12.84 -10.18
CA VAL A 15 0.88 -12.85 -8.72
C VAL A 15 -0.57 -12.73 -8.27
N SER A 16 -1.10 -13.82 -7.70
CA SER A 16 -2.45 -13.85 -7.17
C SER A 16 -2.63 -12.71 -6.18
N THR A 17 -3.62 -11.86 -6.44
CA THR A 17 -3.87 -10.68 -5.59
C THR A 17 -4.61 -11.04 -4.30
N GLU A 18 -5.12 -12.27 -4.23
CA GLU A 18 -5.85 -12.80 -3.08
C GLU A 18 -4.96 -12.77 -1.84
N GLY A 19 -5.35 -11.94 -0.87
CA GLY A 19 -4.63 -11.80 0.39
C GLY A 19 -3.62 -10.67 0.48
N LEU A 20 -3.48 -9.77 -0.52
CA LEU A 20 -2.70 -8.54 -0.33
C LEU A 20 -3.39 -7.60 0.69
N PRO A 21 -2.69 -7.17 1.75
CA PRO A 21 -3.22 -6.21 2.69
C PRO A 21 -3.38 -4.85 2.02
N ILE A 22 -4.36 -4.10 2.49
CA ILE A 22 -4.49 -2.68 2.17
C ILE A 22 -3.24 -1.97 2.72
N LEU A 23 -2.59 -1.15 1.89
CA LEU A 23 -1.38 -0.43 2.24
C LEU A 23 -1.68 1.03 2.55
N PRO A 24 -1.36 1.53 3.77
CA PRO A 24 -1.47 2.95 4.06
C PRO A 24 -0.42 3.75 3.27
N ILE A 25 -0.82 4.90 2.74
CA ILE A 25 0.03 5.87 2.07
C ILE A 25 0.00 7.14 2.91
N VAL A 26 1.14 7.50 3.52
CA VAL A 26 1.27 8.78 4.23
C VAL A 26 1.56 9.86 3.20
N PHE A 27 0.67 10.85 3.10
CA PHE A 27 0.80 11.99 2.20
C PHE A 27 1.02 13.27 2.98
N VAL A 28 2.06 14.01 2.61
CA VAL A 28 2.48 15.25 3.27
C VAL A 28 2.55 16.36 2.23
N ASN A 29 1.77 17.43 2.42
CA ASN A 29 1.77 18.58 1.54
C ASN A 29 1.80 19.87 2.35
N GLY A 30 2.94 20.57 2.32
CA GLY A 30 3.18 21.68 3.22
C GLY A 30 3.07 21.23 4.68
N ALA A 31 2.23 21.92 5.45
CA ALA A 31 1.96 21.55 6.83
C ALA A 31 0.85 20.48 6.97
N ASP A 32 0.06 20.20 5.93
CA ASP A 32 -1.05 19.26 6.01
C ASP A 32 -0.59 17.80 5.83
N TRP A 33 -1.09 16.93 6.71
CA TRP A 33 -0.80 15.49 6.68
C TRP A 33 -2.10 14.70 6.57
N ARG A 34 -2.08 13.67 5.71
CA ARG A 34 -3.19 12.73 5.55
C ARG A 34 -2.69 11.31 5.29
N VAL A 35 -3.57 10.34 5.45
CA VAL A 35 -3.33 8.93 5.12
C VAL A 35 -4.36 8.51 4.09
N ASP A 36 -3.88 8.06 2.94
CA ASP A 36 -4.67 7.39 1.93
C ASP A 36 -4.46 5.88 2.07
N PHE A 37 -5.28 5.06 1.40
CA PHE A 37 -5.12 3.61 1.47
C PHE A 37 -5.14 3.01 0.07
N ALA A 38 -4.07 2.33 -0.30
CA ALA A 38 -3.98 1.61 -1.55
C ALA A 38 -4.42 0.16 -1.39
N GLU A 39 -5.27 -0.28 -2.30
CA GLU A 39 -5.69 -1.66 -2.40
C GLU A 39 -5.47 -2.15 -3.82
N ARG A 40 -4.72 -3.25 -3.96
CA ARG A 40 -4.65 -3.96 -5.24
C ARG A 40 -5.86 -4.87 -5.37
N ARG A 41 -6.70 -4.62 -6.37
CA ARG A 41 -7.70 -5.57 -6.87
C ARG A 41 -7.12 -6.32 -8.07
N ARG A 42 -7.80 -7.37 -8.52
CA ARG A 42 -7.31 -8.29 -9.58
C ARG A 42 -6.78 -7.59 -10.84
N ASP A 43 -7.40 -6.48 -11.24
CA ASP A 43 -7.09 -5.77 -12.50
C ASP A 43 -6.65 -4.32 -12.31
N ARG A 44 -6.74 -3.77 -11.09
CA ARG A 44 -6.55 -2.33 -10.84
C ARG A 44 -6.01 -2.05 -9.44
N MET A 45 -5.44 -0.87 -9.28
CA MET A 45 -5.12 -0.30 -7.97
C MET A 45 -6.20 0.73 -7.63
N ILE A 46 -6.77 0.63 -6.43
CA ILE A 46 -7.73 1.60 -5.89
C ILE A 46 -7.01 2.36 -4.78
N ILE A 47 -7.07 3.70 -4.83
CA ILE A 47 -6.69 4.55 -3.70
C ILE A 47 -7.99 5.03 -3.08
N TRP A 48 -8.23 4.61 -1.85
CA TRP A 48 -9.39 4.99 -1.06
C TRP A 48 -9.25 6.42 -0.54
N GLU A 49 -10.39 7.00 -0.13
CA GLU A 49 -10.47 8.38 0.35
C GLU A 49 -9.50 8.66 1.51
N SER A 50 -8.96 9.87 1.47
CA SER A 50 -7.96 10.37 2.42
C SER A 50 -8.53 10.65 3.80
N ILE A 51 -7.84 10.18 4.84
CA ILE A 51 -8.10 10.59 6.23
C ILE A 51 -7.07 11.67 6.60
N LYS A 52 -7.52 12.90 6.88
CA LYS A 52 -6.63 13.95 7.41
C LYS A 52 -6.14 13.55 8.81
N ILE A 53 -4.83 13.54 9.03
CA ILE A 53 -4.19 13.17 10.31
C ILE A 53 -3.52 14.34 11.03
N GLY A 54 -3.77 15.58 10.58
CA GLY A 54 -3.39 16.80 11.27
C GLY A 54 -2.68 17.80 10.38
N SER A 55 -2.17 18.86 11.01
CA SER A 55 -1.27 19.83 10.39
C SER A 55 -0.09 20.09 11.33
N SER A 56 1.12 20.24 10.77
CA SER A 56 2.32 20.56 11.54
C SER A 56 2.48 22.05 11.86
N ASP A 57 1.50 22.87 11.48
CA ASP A 57 1.43 24.30 11.83
C ASP A 57 0.94 24.57 13.27
N SER A 58 0.46 23.53 13.96
CA SER A 58 -0.10 23.64 15.29
C SER A 58 0.44 22.55 16.19
N SER A 59 0.74 22.88 17.44
CA SER A 59 1.26 21.90 18.40
C SER A 59 0.29 20.73 18.60
N HIS A 60 -1.02 21.01 18.65
CA HIS A 60 -2.05 19.97 18.70
C HIS A 60 -1.99 19.07 17.47
N GLY A 61 -1.91 19.64 16.27
CA GLY A 61 -1.80 18.86 15.03
C GLY A 61 -0.53 17.99 14.99
N CYS A 62 0.61 18.47 15.47
CA CYS A 62 1.83 17.67 15.63
C CYS A 62 1.62 16.44 16.53
N TYR A 63 0.88 16.56 17.63
CA TYR A 63 0.56 15.42 18.49
C TYR A 63 -0.40 14.43 17.81
N VAL A 64 -1.39 14.90 17.06
CA VAL A 64 -2.29 14.03 16.27
C VAL A 64 -1.51 13.26 15.20
N ILE A 65 -0.65 13.94 14.44
CA ILE A 65 0.23 13.32 13.43
C ILE A 65 1.08 12.23 14.10
N THR A 66 1.72 12.55 15.21
CA THR A 66 2.58 11.61 15.94
C THR A 66 1.79 10.38 16.42
N ALA A 67 0.58 10.57 16.95
CA ALA A 67 -0.27 9.47 17.39
C ALA A 67 -0.70 8.57 16.21
N ALA A 68 -1.08 9.17 15.08
CA ALA A 68 -1.44 8.44 13.86
C ALA A 68 -0.25 7.62 13.32
N LEU A 69 0.94 8.22 13.22
CA LEU A 69 2.14 7.52 12.79
C LEU A 69 2.52 6.36 13.73
N ARG A 70 2.37 6.54 15.05
CA ARG A 70 2.58 5.44 16.01
C ARG A 70 1.59 4.30 15.82
N ARG A 71 0.32 4.61 15.52
CA ARG A 71 -0.71 3.61 15.23
C ARG A 71 -0.39 2.83 13.95
N LEU A 72 0.03 3.52 12.89
CA LEU A 72 0.46 2.90 11.63
C LEU A 72 1.72 2.04 11.83
N ALA A 73 2.71 2.53 12.59
CA ALA A 73 3.91 1.77 12.88
C ALA A 73 3.62 0.50 13.70
N LYS A 74 2.66 0.56 14.63
CA LYS A 74 2.18 -0.63 15.35
C LYS A 74 1.53 -1.63 14.38
N TRP A 75 0.61 -1.16 13.54
CA TRP A 75 -0.02 -2.00 12.52
C TRP A 75 1.01 -2.64 11.58
N PHE A 76 2.02 -1.87 11.15
CA PHE A 76 3.09 -2.38 10.30
C PHE A 76 3.84 -3.55 10.95
N ARG A 77 4.22 -3.41 12.22
CA ARG A 77 4.92 -4.47 12.97
C ARG A 77 4.03 -5.68 13.24
N ASP A 78 2.78 -5.45 13.64
CA ASP A 78 1.94 -6.50 14.18
C ASP A 78 1.20 -7.29 13.08
N GLU A 79 0.93 -6.66 11.93
CA GLU A 79 0.10 -7.24 10.86
C GLU A 79 0.85 -7.34 9.54
N TYR A 80 1.43 -6.24 9.05
CA TYR A 80 2.07 -6.21 7.74
C TYR A 80 3.34 -7.07 7.68
N VAL A 81 4.26 -6.92 8.64
CA VAL A 81 5.53 -7.68 8.65
C VAL A 81 5.27 -9.19 8.67
N PRO A 82 4.44 -9.75 9.58
CA PRO A 82 4.16 -11.18 9.56
C PRO A 82 3.49 -11.66 8.27
N TRP A 83 2.62 -10.84 7.67
CA TRP A 83 2.05 -11.15 6.37
C TRP A 83 3.12 -11.18 5.27
N TRP A 84 3.98 -10.16 5.23
CA TRP A 84 5.03 -10.02 4.23
C TRP A 84 6.03 -11.18 4.30
N GLU A 85 6.43 -11.58 5.50
CA GLU A 85 7.30 -12.74 5.73
C GLU A 85 6.66 -14.04 5.22
N ARG A 86 5.36 -14.27 5.48
CA ARG A 86 4.64 -15.43 4.93
C ARG A 86 4.55 -15.40 3.41
N ALA A 87 4.34 -14.22 2.82
CA ALA A 87 4.29 -14.05 1.38
C ALA A 87 5.65 -14.35 0.72
N LEU A 88 6.75 -13.92 1.34
CA LEU A 88 8.10 -14.23 0.88
C LEU A 88 8.51 -15.68 1.10
N ALA A 89 8.03 -16.34 2.16
CA ALA A 89 8.34 -17.75 2.41
C ALA A 89 7.79 -18.72 1.35
N GLY A 90 6.88 -18.25 0.49
CA GLY A 90 6.35 -19.00 -0.65
C GLY A 90 6.99 -18.67 -2.00
N LEU A 91 8.02 -17.80 -2.02
CA LEU A 91 8.84 -17.44 -3.20
C LEU A 91 10.16 -18.20 -3.19
#